data_AF-A0A2S3HQJ2-F1
#
_entry.id   AF-A0A2S3HQJ2-F1
#
_cell.length_a   1.000
_cell.length_b   1.000
_cell.length_c   1.000
_cell.angle_alpha   90.00
_cell.angle_beta   90.00
_cell.angle_gamma   90.00
#
_symmetry.space_group_name_H-M   'P 1'
#
loop_
_entity.id
_entity.type
_entity.pdbx_description
1 polymer ?
#
loop_
_entity_poly.entity_id
_entity_poly.type
_entity_poly.pdbx_seq_one_letter_code
_entity_poly.pdbx_strand_id
1 'polypeptide(L)'
;MHIIWDSMVETGKISVTDYVRVTSTECAKIFNMYPRKGAILEGSDADIILLNPERSFVMGAHTHHSRSNTNVYVGRKGKGMVEITISRGRVVWEDGVLNIAPGSGTYVRMPPFGYIFDGIEKSDAAYRASLRAPVQRGKAAA
;
A
#
# COMPACT_ATOMS: atom_id res chain seq x y z
N MET A 1 -5.08 8.74 -4.32
CA MET A 1 -3.76 9.37 -4.54
C MET A 1 -3.86 10.89 -4.63
N HIS A 2 -4.59 11.45 -5.61
CA HIS A 2 -4.89 12.89 -5.77
C HIS A 2 -5.25 13.62 -4.46
N ILE A 3 -6.26 13.13 -3.74
CA ILE A 3 -6.75 13.77 -2.50
C ILE A 3 -5.67 13.85 -1.41
N ILE A 4 -4.84 12.81 -1.26
CA ILE A 4 -3.79 12.77 -0.25
C ILE A 4 -2.66 13.74 -0.62
N TRP A 5 -2.31 13.84 -1.90
CA TRP A 5 -1.32 14.80 -2.38
C TRP A 5 -1.78 16.23 -2.06
N ASP A 6 -2.94 16.61 -2.58
CA ASP A 6 -3.55 17.92 -2.37
C ASP A 6 -3.76 18.27 -0.89
N SER A 7 -4.28 17.34 -0.09
CA SER A 7 -4.66 17.66 1.29
C SER A 7 -3.50 17.62 2.28
N MET A 8 -2.41 16.91 1.97
CA MET A 8 -1.34 16.63 2.94
C MET A 8 0.05 17.01 2.45
N VAL A 9 0.36 16.84 1.16
CA VAL A 9 1.66 17.23 0.61
C VAL A 9 1.67 18.72 0.29
N GLU A 10 0.71 19.21 -0.50
CA GLU A 10 0.60 20.63 -0.85
C GLU A 10 0.42 21.54 0.38
N THR A 11 -0.26 21.03 1.42
CA THR A 11 -0.46 21.77 2.67
C THR A 11 0.73 21.66 3.64
N GLY A 12 1.78 20.92 3.28
CA GLY A 12 3.00 20.76 4.09
C GLY A 12 2.84 19.86 5.33
N LYS A 13 1.76 19.08 5.44
CA LYS A 13 1.54 18.16 6.58
C LYS A 13 2.43 16.94 6.54
N ILE A 14 2.80 16.49 5.34
CA ILE A 14 3.71 15.37 5.11
C ILE A 14 4.66 15.70 3.96
N SER A 15 5.85 15.10 3.98
CA SER A 15 6.79 15.21 2.86
C SER A 15 6.33 14.39 1.64
N VAL A 16 6.95 14.63 0.47
CA VAL A 16 6.75 13.78 -0.72
C VAL A 16 7.17 12.33 -0.44
N THR A 17 8.23 12.11 0.34
CA THR A 17 8.68 10.78 0.74
C THR A 17 7.66 10.10 1.65
N ASP A 18 7.04 10.84 2.56
CA ASP A 18 5.94 10.34 3.39
C ASP A 18 4.72 9.95 2.56
N TYR A 19 4.40 10.73 1.52
CA TYR A 19 3.32 10.38 0.58
C TYR A 19 3.56 9.00 -0.04
N VAL A 20 4.77 8.74 -0.55
CA VAL A 20 5.14 7.43 -1.10
C VAL A 20 5.03 6.34 -0.04
N ARG A 21 5.56 6.62 1.17
CA ARG A 21 5.52 5.71 2.32
C ARG A 21 4.11 5.27 2.66
N VAL A 22 3.19 6.22 2.87
CA VAL A 22 1.82 5.93 3.35
C VAL A 22 0.88 5.42 2.26
N THR A 23 1.16 5.70 0.99
CA THR A 23 0.33 5.26 -0.13
C THR A 23 0.78 3.94 -0.77
N SER A 24 2.03 3.51 -0.54
CA SER A 24 2.57 2.30 -1.18
C SER A 24 3.56 1.52 -0.31
N THR A 25 4.73 2.09 0.01
CA THR A 25 5.85 1.35 0.60
C THR A 25 5.50 0.68 1.91
N GLU A 26 4.82 1.38 2.83
CA GLU A 26 4.48 0.81 4.13
C GLU A 26 3.44 -0.30 4.00
N CYS A 27 2.45 -0.13 3.12
CA CYS A 27 1.50 -1.19 2.79
C CYS A 27 2.21 -2.43 2.23
N ALA A 28 3.17 -2.25 1.31
CA ALA A 28 3.96 -3.36 0.78
C ALA A 28 4.79 -4.06 1.86
N LYS A 29 5.35 -3.32 2.82
CA LYS A 29 6.06 -3.91 3.97
C LYS A 29 5.09 -4.69 4.86
N ILE A 30 3.95 -4.09 5.24
CA ILE A 30 2.93 -4.68 6.12
C ILE A 30 2.46 -6.04 5.58
N PHE A 31 2.21 -6.09 4.27
CA PHE A 31 1.79 -7.30 3.58
C PHE A 31 2.93 -8.20 3.11
N ASN A 32 4.17 -7.94 3.56
CA ASN A 32 5.35 -8.74 3.27
C ASN A 32 5.63 -8.92 1.76
N MET A 33 5.44 -7.86 0.99
CA MET A 33 5.66 -7.79 -0.46
C MET A 33 6.79 -6.83 -0.86
N TYR A 34 7.36 -6.08 0.09
CA TYR A 34 8.51 -5.22 -0.16
C TYR A 34 9.80 -6.06 -0.31
N PRO A 35 10.71 -5.75 -1.26
CA PRO A 35 10.71 -4.63 -2.19
C PRO A 35 10.02 -4.91 -3.54
N ARG A 36 9.43 -6.09 -3.75
CA ARG A 36 8.78 -6.43 -5.03
C ARG A 36 7.69 -5.41 -5.40
N LYS A 37 6.94 -4.90 -4.41
CA LYS A 37 5.96 -3.81 -4.56
C LYS A 37 6.35 -2.60 -3.71
N GLY A 38 5.83 -1.43 -4.09
CA GLY A 38 5.99 -0.20 -3.30
C GLY A 38 7.42 0.34 -3.27
N ALA A 39 8.23 0.01 -4.28
CA ALA A 39 9.61 0.44 -4.43
C ALA A 39 9.93 0.70 -5.91
N ILE A 40 10.80 1.68 -6.16
CA ILE A 40 11.46 1.88 -7.46
C ILE A 40 12.91 1.43 -7.26
N LEU A 41 13.14 0.14 -7.41
CA LEU A 41 14.43 -0.52 -7.25
C LEU A 41 14.60 -1.57 -8.35
N GLU A 42 15.84 -1.92 -8.66
CA GLU A 42 16.11 -3.04 -9.56
C GLU A 42 15.48 -4.33 -9.02
N GLY A 43 14.80 -5.08 -9.88
CA GLY A 43 14.09 -6.31 -9.51
C GLY A 43 12.67 -6.11 -8.94
N SER A 44 12.25 -4.88 -8.66
CA SER A 44 10.85 -4.59 -8.29
C SER A 44 9.91 -4.68 -9.50
N ASP A 45 8.64 -5.01 -9.25
CA ASP A 45 7.63 -4.95 -10.31
C ASP A 45 7.45 -3.49 -10.75
N ALA A 46 7.44 -3.24 -12.06
CA ALA A 46 7.25 -1.91 -12.65
C ALA A 46 5.79 -1.43 -12.56
N ASP A 47 5.32 -1.19 -11.35
CA ASP A 47 4.05 -0.53 -11.03
C ASP A 47 4.34 0.90 -10.56
N ILE A 48 4.19 1.86 -11.47
CA ILE A 48 4.70 3.23 -11.32
C ILE A 48 3.60 4.21 -11.74
N ILE A 49 3.51 5.34 -11.05
CA ILE A 49 2.69 6.47 -11.47
C ILE A 49 3.58 7.65 -11.84
N LEU A 50 3.19 8.41 -12.85
CA LEU A 50 3.73 9.74 -13.11
C LEU A 50 2.72 10.74 -12.57
N LEU A 51 3.09 11.41 -11.49
CA LEU A 51 2.29 12.41 -10.82
C LEU A 51 2.83 13.79 -11.19
N ASN A 52 1.96 14.63 -11.73
CA ASN A 52 2.24 16.03 -12.02
C ASN A 52 1.74 16.89 -10.85
N PRO A 53 2.64 17.46 -10.04
CA PRO A 53 2.26 18.22 -8.85
C PRO A 53 1.52 19.52 -9.20
N GLU A 54 1.85 20.14 -10.34
CA GLU A 54 1.28 21.43 -10.73
C GLU A 54 -0.07 21.33 -11.45
N ARG A 55 -0.41 20.13 -11.94
CA ARG A 55 -1.67 19.93 -12.64
C ARG A 55 -2.84 19.98 -11.66
N SER A 56 -3.72 20.93 -11.90
CA SER A 56 -4.98 21.06 -11.17
C SER A 56 -6.00 20.04 -11.65
N PHE A 57 -6.87 19.60 -10.75
CA PHE A 57 -8.02 18.75 -11.07
C PHE A 57 -9.31 19.27 -10.39
N VAL A 58 -10.45 18.87 -10.95
CA VAL A 58 -11.76 19.02 -10.33
C VAL A 58 -12.45 17.66 -10.36
N MET A 59 -12.90 17.19 -9.20
CA MET A 59 -13.62 15.92 -9.07
C MET A 59 -15.07 16.11 -9.51
N GLY A 60 -15.43 15.54 -10.65
CA GLY A 60 -16.79 15.56 -11.18
C GLY A 60 -17.62 14.36 -10.74
N ALA A 61 -18.94 14.48 -10.83
CA ALA A 61 -19.85 13.36 -10.61
C ALA A 61 -19.73 12.29 -11.70
N HIS A 62 -19.37 12.68 -12.92
CA HIS A 62 -19.30 11.79 -14.10
C HIS A 62 -17.88 11.59 -14.64
N THR A 63 -16.86 12.15 -13.99
CA THR A 63 -15.47 12.06 -14.45
C THR A 63 -14.67 10.97 -13.75
N HIS A 64 -15.27 10.26 -12.78
CA HIS A 64 -14.64 9.15 -12.10
C HIS A 64 -14.88 7.83 -12.86
N HIS A 65 -14.03 6.84 -12.61
CA HIS A 65 -14.10 5.52 -13.25
C HIS A 65 -14.72 4.43 -12.36
N SER A 66 -15.34 4.83 -11.24
CA SER A 66 -16.19 3.95 -10.43
C SER A 66 -17.48 3.60 -11.16
N ARG A 67 -18.05 2.43 -10.86
CA ARG A 67 -19.39 2.03 -11.31
C ARG A 67 -20.51 2.74 -10.53
N SER A 68 -20.18 3.34 -9.38
CA SER A 68 -21.15 4.13 -8.60
C SER A 68 -21.55 5.38 -9.37
N ASN A 69 -22.79 5.86 -9.18
CA ASN A 69 -23.21 7.15 -9.72
C ASN A 69 -22.90 8.32 -8.76
N THR A 70 -22.30 8.03 -7.59
CA THR A 70 -22.02 9.01 -6.55
C THR A 70 -20.53 9.07 -6.23
N ASN A 71 -20.07 10.27 -5.87
CA ASN A 71 -18.72 10.50 -5.38
C ASN A 71 -18.76 11.54 -4.24
N VAL A 72 -18.16 11.22 -3.10
CA VAL A 72 -18.16 12.08 -1.90
C VAL A 72 -17.27 13.33 -2.06
N TYR A 73 -16.42 13.35 -3.09
CA TYR A 73 -15.50 14.44 -3.37
C TYR A 73 -15.96 15.35 -4.51
N VAL A 74 -17.21 15.22 -4.99
CA VAL A 74 -17.72 16.05 -6.09
C VAL A 74 -17.54 17.54 -5.78
N GLY A 75 -17.06 18.29 -6.76
CA GLY A 75 -16.80 19.73 -6.66
C GLY A 75 -15.46 20.07 -6.01
N ARG A 76 -14.76 19.09 -5.41
CA ARG A 76 -13.44 19.33 -4.84
C ARG A 76 -12.44 19.66 -5.94
N LYS A 77 -11.72 20.76 -5.73
CA LYS A 77 -10.60 21.20 -6.56
C LYS A 77 -9.29 20.95 -5.80
N GLY A 78 -8.22 20.69 -6.53
CA GLY A 78 -6.92 20.47 -5.93
C GLY A 78 -5.80 20.36 -6.96
N LYS A 79 -4.58 20.14 -6.45
CA LYS A 79 -3.36 19.92 -7.24
C LYS A 79 -2.79 18.51 -7.05
N GLY A 80 -1.90 18.08 -7.95
CA GLY A 80 -1.31 16.75 -7.93
C GLY A 80 -2.15 15.73 -8.66
N MET A 81 -2.02 15.69 -9.98
CA MET A 81 -2.73 14.76 -10.84
C MET A 81 -1.85 13.60 -11.28
N VAL A 82 -2.36 12.36 -11.17
CA VAL A 82 -1.73 11.19 -11.79
C VAL A 82 -2.09 11.20 -13.27
N GLU A 83 -1.09 11.43 -14.12
CA GLU A 83 -1.27 11.55 -15.57
C GLU A 83 -1.09 10.21 -16.26
N ILE A 84 -0.07 9.45 -15.83
CA ILE A 84 0.28 8.16 -16.40
C ILE A 84 0.34 7.12 -15.29
N THR A 85 -0.23 5.95 -15.54
CA THR A 85 -0.05 4.76 -14.70
C THR A 85 0.55 3.64 -15.52
N ILE A 86 1.65 3.09 -15.01
CA ILE A 86 2.31 1.91 -15.53
C ILE A 86 2.01 0.77 -14.57
N SER A 87 1.55 -0.36 -15.09
CA SER A 87 1.41 -1.59 -14.32
C SER A 87 2.14 -2.73 -15.01
N ARG A 88 2.99 -3.43 -14.26
CA ARG A 88 3.82 -4.55 -14.74
C ARG A 88 4.58 -4.19 -16.03
N GLY A 89 5.11 -2.97 -16.09
CA GLY A 89 5.89 -2.46 -17.22
C GLY A 89 5.09 -2.04 -18.45
N ARG A 90 3.75 -1.96 -18.36
CA ARG A 90 2.88 -1.49 -19.44
C ARG A 90 2.15 -0.22 -19.03
N VAL A 91 2.10 0.77 -19.92
CA VAL A 91 1.25 1.95 -19.74
C VAL A 91 -0.21 1.50 -19.84
N VAL A 92 -0.94 1.64 -18.74
CA VAL A 92 -2.36 1.21 -18.63
C VAL A 92 -3.32 2.38 -18.52
N TRP A 93 -2.81 3.56 -18.19
CA TRP A 93 -3.57 4.79 -18.11
C TRP A 93 -2.69 5.93 -18.61
N GLU A 94 -3.19 6.69 -19.57
CA GLU A 94 -2.55 7.87 -20.14
C GLU A 94 -3.63 8.74 -20.80
N ASP A 95 -3.52 10.07 -20.70
CA ASP A 95 -4.42 11.03 -21.34
C ASP A 95 -5.92 10.81 -21.09
N GLY A 96 -6.28 10.29 -19.90
CA GLY A 96 -7.68 10.03 -19.55
C GLY A 96 -8.25 8.73 -20.12
N VAL A 97 -7.41 7.92 -20.78
CA VAL A 97 -7.80 6.68 -21.45
C VAL A 97 -7.25 5.48 -20.69
N LEU A 98 -8.13 4.51 -20.42
CA LEU A 98 -7.78 3.24 -19.80
C LEU A 98 -7.44 2.21 -20.89
N ASN A 99 -6.19 1.77 -20.92
CA ASN A 99 -5.63 0.83 -21.90
C ASN A 99 -5.26 -0.49 -21.24
N ILE A 100 -6.27 -1.24 -20.77
CA ILE A 100 -6.04 -2.56 -20.13
C ILE A 100 -7.18 -3.53 -20.40
N ALA A 101 -6.84 -4.81 -20.57
CA ALA A 101 -7.82 -5.89 -20.69
C ALA A 101 -8.16 -6.50 -19.31
N PRO A 102 -9.43 -6.89 -19.06
CA PRO A 102 -9.79 -7.66 -17.88
C PRO A 102 -8.92 -8.93 -17.73
N GLY A 103 -8.51 -9.25 -16.51
CA GLY A 103 -7.62 -10.39 -16.23
C GLY A 103 -6.13 -10.13 -16.45
N SER A 104 -5.71 -8.92 -16.84
CA SER A 104 -4.28 -8.57 -16.99
C SER A 104 -3.50 -8.56 -15.66
N GLY A 105 -4.20 -8.44 -14.53
CA GLY A 105 -3.62 -8.50 -13.19
C GLY A 105 -3.35 -9.94 -12.73
N THR A 106 -2.38 -10.10 -11.85
CA THR A 106 -2.01 -11.41 -11.28
C THR A 106 -2.05 -11.37 -9.77
N TYR A 107 -2.45 -12.48 -9.14
CA TYR A 107 -2.35 -12.64 -7.68
C TYR A 107 -0.90 -12.47 -7.22
N VAL A 108 -0.70 -11.74 -6.12
CA VAL A 108 0.60 -11.58 -5.47
C VAL A 108 0.54 -12.32 -4.14
N ARG A 109 1.36 -13.37 -4.01
CA ARG A 109 1.46 -14.14 -2.77
C ARG A 109 2.08 -13.27 -1.68
N MET A 110 1.45 -13.28 -0.51
CA MET A 110 1.92 -12.63 0.72
C MET A 110 2.42 -13.72 1.68
N PRO A 111 3.75 -13.89 1.85
CA PRO A 111 4.28 -14.88 2.78
C PRO A 111 3.92 -14.51 4.23
N PRO A 112 3.57 -15.49 5.09
CA PRO A 112 3.34 -15.22 6.51
C PRO A 112 4.63 -14.78 7.20
N PHE A 113 4.50 -14.27 8.42
CA PHE A 113 5.64 -13.88 9.27
C PHE A 113 6.56 -12.83 8.61
N GLY A 114 5.97 -11.73 8.11
CA GLY A 114 6.72 -10.55 7.70
C GLY A 114 7.26 -9.75 8.89
N TYR A 115 7.90 -8.60 8.61
CA TYR A 115 8.60 -7.79 9.62
C TYR A 115 7.76 -7.36 10.84
N ILE A 116 6.42 -7.29 10.71
CA ILE A 116 5.52 -6.99 11.85
C ILE A 116 5.66 -8.05 12.97
N PHE A 117 6.06 -9.27 12.62
CA PHE A 117 6.26 -10.36 13.57
C PHE A 117 7.67 -10.35 14.20
N ASP A 118 8.56 -9.46 13.76
CA ASP A 118 9.90 -9.37 14.29
C ASP A 118 9.86 -9.06 15.80
N GLY A 119 10.62 -9.83 16.58
CA GLY A 119 10.68 -9.68 18.03
C GLY A 119 9.55 -10.36 18.81
N ILE A 120 8.49 -10.88 18.16
CA ILE A 120 7.44 -11.66 18.84
C ILE A 120 8.04 -12.88 19.52
N GLU A 121 9.04 -13.53 18.93
CA GLU A 121 9.69 -14.69 19.53
C GLU A 121 10.33 -14.39 20.89
N LYS A 122 10.87 -13.18 21.08
CA LYS A 122 11.41 -12.75 22.38
C LYS A 122 10.30 -12.58 23.42
N SER A 123 9.19 -11.98 23.02
CA SER A 123 8.00 -11.85 23.86
C SER A 123 7.40 -13.20 24.23
N ASP A 124 7.29 -14.11 23.26
CA ASP A 124 6.80 -15.48 23.46
C ASP A 124 7.73 -16.29 24.37
N ALA A 125 9.05 -16.15 24.20
CA ALA A 125 10.03 -16.80 25.08
C ALA A 125 9.93 -16.28 26.52
N ALA A 126 9.82 -14.96 26.70
CA ALA A 126 9.62 -14.35 28.02
C ALA A 126 8.31 -14.81 28.67
N TYR A 127 7.21 -14.85 27.90
CA TYR A 127 5.93 -15.37 28.36
C TYR A 127 6.04 -16.85 28.75
N ARG A 128 6.61 -17.70 27.91
CA ARG A 128 6.82 -19.13 28.20
C ARG A 128 7.68 -19.36 29.44
N ALA A 129 8.72 -18.56 29.65
CA ALA A 129 9.54 -18.64 30.86
C ALA A 129 8.76 -18.20 32.13
N SER A 130 7.84 -17.25 32.00
CA SER A 130 6.96 -16.81 33.09
C SER A 130 5.91 -17.86 33.48
N LEU A 131 5.50 -18.71 32.53
CA LEU A 131 4.72 -19.89 32.81
C LEU A 131 5.63 -20.86 33.56
N ARG A 132 5.67 -20.74 34.89
CA ARG A 132 6.34 -21.69 35.80
C ARG A 132 6.05 -23.10 35.28
N ALA A 133 7.10 -23.84 34.96
CA ALA A 133 7.08 -25.13 34.26
C ALA A 133 5.90 -26.05 34.68
N PRO A 134 5.40 -26.93 33.78
CA PRO A 134 4.28 -27.81 34.10
C PRO A 134 4.58 -28.56 35.38
N VAL A 135 3.58 -28.67 36.26
CA VAL A 135 3.61 -29.48 37.47
C VAL A 135 4.31 -30.80 37.13
N GLN A 136 5.52 -31.02 37.66
CA GLN A 136 6.14 -32.34 37.61
C GLN A 136 5.27 -33.24 38.49
N ARG A 137 4.30 -33.91 37.89
CA ARG A 137 3.62 -35.02 38.55
C ARG A 137 4.69 -36.09 38.72
N GLY A 138 5.20 -36.22 39.95
CA GLY A 138 6.18 -37.24 40.29
C GLY A 138 5.72 -38.61 39.78
N LYS A 139 6.65 -39.45 39.32
CA LYS A 139 6.36 -40.81 38.88
C LYS A 139 5.45 -41.48 39.91
N ALA A 140 4.30 -41.98 39.48
CA ALA A 140 3.48 -42.85 40.30
C ALA A 140 4.38 -43.98 40.82
N ALA A 141 4.52 -44.07 42.14
CA ALA A 141 5.17 -45.20 42.77
C ALA A 141 4.42 -46.48 42.37
N ALA A 142 5.20 -47.53 42.12
CA ALA A 142 4.77 -48.84 41.65
C ALA A 142 3.67 -49.48 42.51
#